data_AF-A0A101H3L7-F1
#
_entry.id   AF-A0A101H3L7-F1
#
_cell.length_a   1.000
_cell.length_b   1.000
_cell.length_c   1.000
_cell.angle_alpha   90.00
_cell.angle_beta   90.00
_cell.angle_gamma   90.00
#
_symmetry.space_group_name_H-M   'P 1'
#
loop_
_entity.id
_entity.type
_entity.pdbx_description
1 polymer ?
#
loop_
_entity_poly.entity_id
_entity_poly.type
_entity_poly.pdbx_seq_one_letter_code
_entity_poly.pdbx_strand_id
1 'polypeptide(L)'
;MKLIIAIIKDEDNDAVSRALTNEKFRVTFIASTGGFLRSGRSTLLIGVEDEQVEKALDLIRESSKKPEKPQEKRATIFVLKVDKFTQL
;
A
#
# COMPACT_ATOMS: atom_id res chain seq x y z
N MET A 1 -14.23 9.02 -2.32
CA MET A 1 -13.10 8.59 -1.48
C MET A 1 -13.08 7.09 -1.20
N LYS A 2 -11.88 6.51 -1.21
CA LYS A 2 -11.56 5.16 -0.74
C LYS A 2 -10.46 5.18 0.30
N LEU A 3 -10.37 4.09 1.07
CA LEU A 3 -9.21 3.75 1.89
C LEU A 3 -8.53 2.54 1.27
N ILE A 4 -7.28 2.71 0.85
CA ILE A 4 -6.42 1.60 0.42
C ILE A 4 -5.66 1.10 1.65
N ILE A 5 -5.75 -0.20 1.90
CA ILE A 5 -4.90 -0.93 2.84
C ILE A 5 -3.96 -1.80 2.02
N ALA A 6 -2.67 -1.45 1.97
CA ALA A 6 -1.67 -2.19 1.22
C ALA A 6 -0.70 -2.88 2.17
N ILE A 7 -0.69 -4.22 2.14
CA ILE A 7 0.25 -5.07 2.88
C ILE A 7 1.35 -5.47 1.91
N ILE A 8 2.55 -4.94 2.12
CA ILE A 8 3.73 -5.12 1.25
C ILE A 8 4.87 -5.81 2.01
N LYS A 9 5.88 -6.27 1.27
CA LYS A 9 7.15 -6.71 1.87
C LYS A 9 7.83 -5.50 2.51
N ASP A 10 8.45 -5.70 3.67
CA ASP A 10 9.07 -4.59 4.41
C ASP A 10 10.19 -3.91 3.61
N GLU A 11 10.96 -4.68 2.83
CA GLU A 11 12.01 -4.18 1.93
C GLU A 11 11.50 -3.25 0.80
N ASP A 12 10.20 -3.27 0.50
CA ASP A 12 9.60 -2.41 -0.53
C ASP A 12 9.04 -1.10 0.08
N ASN A 13 8.98 -0.98 1.42
CA ASN A 13 8.30 0.12 2.12
C ASN A 13 8.82 1.50 1.72
N ASP A 14 10.14 1.68 1.72
CA ASP A 14 10.77 2.96 1.41
C ASP A 14 10.49 3.40 -0.02
N ALA A 15 10.58 2.47 -0.98
CA ALA A 15 10.35 2.75 -2.39
C ALA A 15 8.88 3.13 -2.65
N VAL A 16 7.95 2.32 -2.16
CA VAL A 16 6.50 2.53 -2.32
C VAL A 16 6.06 3.82 -1.63
N SER A 17 6.48 4.05 -0.38
CA SER A 17 6.11 5.26 0.37
C SER A 17 6.63 6.54 -0.29
N ARG A 18 7.86 6.52 -0.83
CA ARG A 18 8.41 7.66 -1.58
C ARG A 18 7.65 7.92 -2.88
N ALA A 19 7.34 6.89 -3.66
CA ALA A 19 6.58 7.04 -4.90
C ALA A 19 5.19 7.66 -4.65
N LEU A 20 4.47 7.16 -3.65
CA LEU A 20 3.16 7.68 -3.25
C LEU A 20 3.23 9.14 -2.78
N THR A 21 4.17 9.45 -1.88
CA THR A 21 4.29 10.81 -1.32
C THR A 21 4.77 11.85 -2.34
N ASN A 22 5.62 11.46 -3.29
CA ASN A 22 6.02 12.32 -4.43
C ASN A 22 4.80 12.71 -5.28
N GLU A 23 3.88 11.78 -5.49
CA GLU A 23 2.60 11.99 -6.18
C GLU A 23 1.51 12.60 -5.29
N LYS A 24 1.90 13.15 -4.13
CA LYS A 24 1.04 13.86 -3.16
C LYS A 24 0.01 13.00 -2.44
N PHE A 25 0.11 11.67 -2.53
CA PHE A 25 -0.70 10.78 -1.68
C PHE A 25 -0.25 10.88 -0.22
N ARG A 26 -1.22 10.84 0.69
CA ARG A 26 -0.98 10.77 2.14
C ARG A 26 -0.94 9.31 2.56
N VAL A 27 0.15 8.92 3.22
CA VAL A 27 0.40 7.54 3.63
C VAL A 27 0.64 7.50 5.12
N THR A 28 -0.03 6.59 5.81
CA THR A 28 0.31 6.19 7.18
C THR A 28 0.87 4.78 7.15
N PHE A 29 2.05 4.62 7.75
CA PHE A 29 2.75 3.34 7.82
C PHE A 29 2.54 2.68 9.19
N ILE A 30 2.32 1.35 9.16
CA ILE A 30 2.24 0.49 10.34
C ILE A 30 3.21 -0.68 10.14
N ALA A 31 4.18 -0.82 11.05
CA ALA A 31 5.02 -2.01 11.14
C ALA A 31 4.15 -3.22 11.51
N SER A 32 4.21 -4.27 10.70
CA SER A 32 3.33 -5.43 10.82
C SER A 32 4.09 -6.74 10.61
N THR A 33 3.47 -7.88 10.91
CA THR A 33 4.09 -9.19 10.76
C THR A 33 3.13 -10.15 10.09
N GLY A 34 3.61 -10.90 9.10
CA GLY A 34 2.81 -11.91 8.41
C GLY A 34 2.56 -13.13 9.32
N GLY A 35 1.32 -13.59 9.44
CA GLY A 35 0.95 -14.64 10.39
C GLY A 35 1.54 -16.02 10.12
N PHE A 36 1.76 -16.40 8.84
CA PHE A 36 2.22 -17.74 8.48
C PHE A 36 3.74 -17.90 8.60
N LEU A 37 4.51 -17.05 7.91
CA LEU A 37 5.98 -17.12 7.89
C LEU A 37 6.65 -16.25 8.96
N ARG A 38 5.88 -15.52 9.78
CA ARG A 38 6.38 -14.52 10.75
C ARG A 38 7.36 -13.51 10.16
N SER A 39 7.27 -13.27 8.85
CA SER A 39 8.14 -12.33 8.15
C SER A 39 7.67 -10.90 8.43
N GLY A 40 8.63 -9.96 8.51
CA GLY A 40 8.33 -8.53 8.55
C GLY A 40 7.48 -8.10 7.36
N ARG A 41 6.50 -7.23 7.61
CA ARG A 41 5.60 -6.64 6.61
C ARG A 41 5.38 -5.18 6.93
N SER A 42 5.02 -4.45 5.89
CA SER A 42 4.63 -3.06 6.02
C SER A 42 3.18 -2.91 5.58
N THR A 43 2.35 -2.37 6.48
CA THR A 43 0.95 -2.07 6.17
C THR A 43 0.81 -0.58 5.97
N LEU A 44 0.40 -0.17 4.77
CA LEU A 44 0.18 1.22 4.40
C LEU A 44 -1.32 1.50 4.38
N LEU A 45 -1.72 2.59 5.03
CA LEU A 45 -3.07 3.13 4.98
C LEU A 45 -3.04 4.41 4.14
N ILE A 46 -3.85 4.45 3.08
CA ILE A 46 -3.82 5.52 2.09
C ILE A 46 -5.25 5.97 1.80
N GLY A 47 -5.61 7.15 2.26
CA GLY A 47 -6.87 7.80 1.88
C GLY A 47 -6.72 8.44 0.49
N VAL A 48 -7.62 8.10 -0.43
CA VAL A 48 -7.56 8.56 -1.82
C VAL A 48 -8.94 8.99 -2.34
N GLU A 49 -8.97 9.90 -3.29
CA GLU A 49 -10.18 10.15 -4.07
C GLU A 49 -10.50 8.97 -5.00
N ASP A 50 -11.76 8.81 -5.38
CA ASP A 50 -12.23 7.65 -6.14
C ASP A 50 -11.52 7.55 -7.49
N GLU A 51 -11.26 8.69 -8.14
CA GLU A 51 -10.61 8.79 -9.44
C GLU A 51 -9.09 8.53 -9.36
N GLN A 52 -8.51 8.57 -8.16
CA GLN A 52 -7.07 8.41 -7.95
C GLN A 52 -6.69 6.99 -7.51
N VAL A 53 -7.66 6.10 -7.30
CA VAL A 53 -7.43 4.73 -6.83
C VAL A 53 -6.47 3.99 -7.74
N GLU A 54 -6.75 3.92 -9.05
CA GLU A 54 -5.91 3.17 -9.99
C GLU A 54 -4.48 3.71 -10.04
N LYS A 55 -4.31 5.03 -10.02
CA LYS A 55 -2.99 5.66 -9.97
C LYS A 55 -2.21 5.22 -8.73
N ALA A 56 -2.84 5.18 -7.56
CA ALA A 56 -2.19 4.70 -6.34
C ALA A 56 -1.82 3.21 -6.42
N LEU A 57 -2.70 2.38 -6.99
CA LEU A 57 -2.45 0.95 -7.20
C LEU A 57 -1.27 0.70 -8.16
N ASP A 58 -1.17 1.50 -9.22
CA ASP A 58 -0.08 1.43 -10.20
C ASP A 58 1.25 1.80 -9.57
N LEU A 59 1.31 2.90 -8.80
CA LEU A 59 2.52 3.31 -8.07
C LEU A 59 3.00 2.22 -7.11
N ILE A 60 2.09 1.58 -6.36
CA ILE A 60 2.43 0.46 -5.48
C ILE A 60 2.99 -0.71 -6.30
N ARG A 61 2.36 -1.04 -7.44
CA ARG A 61 2.78 -2.16 -8.30
C ARG A 61 4.15 -1.95 -8.92
N GLU A 62 4.42 -0.75 -9.42
CA GLU A 62 5.67 -0.36 -10.08
C GLU A 62 6.83 -0.24 -9.09
N SER A 63 6.54 0.24 -7.87
CA SER A 63 7.56 0.45 -6.83
C SER A 63 7.85 -0.80 -5.99
N SER A 64 7.06 -1.87 -6.12
CA SER A 64 7.30 -3.14 -5.44
C SER A 64 8.19 -4.06 -6.28
N LYS A 65 9.20 -4.70 -5.64
CA LYS A 65 10.06 -5.66 -6.33
C LYS A 65 9.26 -6.81 -6.95
N LYS A 66 9.75 -7.33 -8.09
CA LYS A 66 9.19 -8.56 -8.66
C LYS A 66 9.43 -9.72 -7.70
N PRO A 67 8.48 -10.65 -7.51
CA PRO A 67 8.71 -11.79 -6.67
C PRO A 67 9.76 -12.68 -7.33
N GLU A 68 10.67 -13.23 -6.54
CA GLU A 68 11.70 -14.15 -7.03
C GLU A 68 11.08 -15.46 -7.52
N LYS A 69 9.97 -15.88 -6.89
CA LYS A 69 9.24 -17.11 -7.21
C LYS A 69 7.88 -16.77 -7.81
N PRO A 70 7.43 -17.43 -8.90
CA PRO A 70 6.14 -17.15 -9.53
C PRO A 70 4.91 -17.24 -8.61
N GLN A 71 5.01 -18.02 -7.54
CA GLN A 71 3.94 -18.27 -6.57
C GLN A 71 3.84 -17.16 -5.50
N GLU A 72 4.86 -16.33 -5.34
CA GLU A 72 4.85 -15.24 -4.36
C GLU A 72 4.07 -14.03 -4.87
N LYS A 73 3.26 -13.44 -3.99
CA LYS A 73 2.58 -12.16 -4.24
C LYS A 73 3.45 -11.02 -3.70
N ARG A 74 3.53 -9.93 -4.47
CA ARG A 74 4.29 -8.71 -4.08
C ARG A 74 3.59 -7.94 -2.96
N ALA A 75 2.27 -7.83 -3.08
CA ALA A 75 1.43 -7.08 -2.18
C ALA A 75 0.04 -7.73 -2.06
N THR A 76 -0.63 -7.48 -0.94
CA THR A 76 -2.06 -7.72 -0.76
C THR A 76 -2.74 -6.38 -0.52
N ILE A 77 -3.76 -6.05 -1.31
CA ILE A 77 -4.38 -4.73 -1.28
C ILE A 77 -5.88 -4.88 -1.09
N PHE A 78 -6.44 -4.09 -0.17
CA PHE A 78 -7.87 -3.90 0.01
C PHE A 78 -8.24 -2.46 -0.34
N VAL A 79 -9.30 -2.28 -1.11
CA VAL A 79 -9.86 -0.95 -1.43
C VAL A 79 -11.23 -0.88 -0.79
N LEU A 80 -11.36 -0.07 0.26
CA LEU A 80 -12.57 0.06 1.05
C LEU A 80 -13.29 1.36 0.67
N LYS A 81 -14.62 1.30 0.56
CA LYS A 81 -15.45 2.50 0.42
C LYS A 81 -15.40 3.29 1.73
N VAL A 82 -15.16 4.59 1.65
CA VAL A 82 -15.22 5.50 2.80
C VAL A 82 -16.52 6.29 2.71
N ASP A 83 -17.43 6.07 3.66
CA ASP A 83 -18.73 6.77 3.68
C ASP A 83 -18.60 8.23 4.16
N LYS A 84 -17.61 8.54 4.99
CA LYS A 84 -17.30 9.91 5.43
C LYS A 84 -15.81 10.06 5.72
N PHE A 85 -15.23 11.16 5.24
CA PHE A 85 -13.88 11.61 5.60
C PHE A 85 -13.95 13.00 6.24
N THR A 86 -13.10 13.25 7.22
CA THR A 86 -12.99 14.54 7.91
C THR A 86 -11.55 14.73 8.36
N GLN A 87 -11.03 15.93 8.17
CA GLN A 87 -9.72 16.35 8.64
C GLN A 87 -9.94 17.62 9.48
N LEU A 88 -9.41 17.63 10.71
CA LEU A 88 -9.53 18.72 11.67
C LEU A 88 -8.27 19.58 11.68
#